data_AF-A0A920S0J3-F1
#
_entry.id   AF-A0A920S0J3-F1
#
_cell.length_a   1.000
_cell.length_b   1.000
_cell.length_c   1.000
_cell.angle_alpha   90.00
_cell.angle_beta   90.00
_cell.angle_gamma   90.00
#
_symmetry.space_group_name_H-M   'P 1'
#
loop_
_entity.id
_entity.type
_entity.pdbx_description
1 polymer ?
#
loop_
_entity_poly.entity_id
_entity_poly.type
_entity_poly.pdbx_seq_one_letter_code
_entity_poly.pdbx_strand_id
1 'polypeptide(L)'
;MREAEDSFYLVSAGAFQRLDHDWIIKWMPNDGSVQFENLTNSTGVLVVSGPKARDLMKKVSKDDFSNENFKWLSSKKVDIGYAP
;
A
#
# COMPACT_ATOMS: atom_id res chain seq x y z
N MET A 1 5.60 -2.25 0.72
CA MET A 1 5.49 -2.36 -0.75
C MET A 1 6.64 -1.59 -1.36
N ARG A 2 7.34 -2.14 -2.35
CA ARG A 2 8.39 -1.41 -3.09
C ARG A 2 7.74 -0.79 -4.33
N GLU A 3 7.68 0.53 -4.39
CA GLU A 3 6.98 1.28 -5.44
C GLU A 3 7.89 1.61 -6.62
N ALA A 4 9.18 1.80 -6.34
CA ALA A 4 10.26 1.97 -7.31
C ALA A 4 11.54 1.33 -6.74
N GLU A 5 12.66 1.39 -7.46
CA GLU A 5 13.92 0.82 -6.99
C GLU A 5 14.28 1.29 -5.57
N ASP A 6 14.18 2.58 -5.29
CA ASP A 6 14.55 3.15 -3.99
C ASP A 6 13.37 3.79 -3.25
N SER A 7 12.12 3.39 -3.55
CA SER A 7 10.91 3.92 -2.90
C SER A 7 10.08 2.81 -2.26
N PHE A 8 9.69 3.03 -1.00
CA PHE A 8 8.98 2.04 -0.20
C PHE A 8 7.78 2.67 0.52
N TYR A 9 6.62 2.06 0.33
CA TYR A 9 5.41 2.32 1.11
C TYR A 9 5.33 1.35 2.28
N LEU A 10 5.33 1.90 3.50
CA LEU A 10 5.31 1.15 4.75
C LEU A 10 3.90 1.14 5.36
N VAL A 11 3.44 -0.03 5.78
CA VAL A 11 2.18 -0.22 6.50
C VAL A 11 2.48 -0.91 7.81
N SER A 12 1.97 -0.36 8.91
CA SER A 12 2.10 -0.94 10.24
C SER A 12 0.77 -0.85 11.00
N ALA A 13 0.76 -1.37 12.23
CA ALA A 13 -0.37 -1.30 13.13
C ALA A 13 -0.65 0.16 13.52
N GLY A 14 -1.86 0.66 13.21
CA GLY A 14 -2.23 2.05 13.44
C GLY A 14 -2.05 2.51 14.90
N ALA A 15 -2.25 1.62 15.87
CA ALA A 15 -2.03 1.93 17.30
C ALA A 15 -0.55 2.19 17.65
N PHE A 16 0.39 1.68 16.84
CA PHE A 16 1.83 1.79 17.06
C PHE A 16 2.52 2.80 16.14
N GLN A 17 1.76 3.59 15.36
CA GLN A 17 2.28 4.59 14.43
C GLN A 17 3.42 5.43 15.03
N ARG A 18 3.21 6.01 16.23
CA ARG A 18 4.23 6.85 16.88
C ARG A 18 5.50 6.07 17.21
N LEU A 19 5.38 4.84 17.73
CA LEU A 19 6.54 4.02 18.09
C LEU A 19 7.36 3.64 16.85
N ASP A 20 6.68 3.27 15.77
CA ASP A 20 7.34 2.90 14.52
C ASP A 20 8.05 4.10 13.90
N HIS A 21 7.42 5.28 13.91
CA HIS A 21 8.01 6.51 13.38
C HIS A 21 9.22 6.96 14.20
N ASP A 22 9.12 6.93 15.53
CA ASP A 22 10.23 7.27 16.43
C ASP A 22 11.43 6.35 16.20
N TRP A 23 11.19 5.05 15.98
CA TRP A 23 12.25 4.10 15.64
C TRP A 23 12.92 4.46 14.30
N ILE A 24 12.13 4.71 13.26
CA ILE A 24 12.67 5.01 11.91
C ILE A 24 13.49 6.29 11.95
N ILE A 25 12.95 7.36 12.53
CA ILE A 25 13.63 8.66 12.61
C ILE A 25 14.93 8.56 13.42
N LYS A 26 14.94 7.75 14.49
CA LYS A 26 16.14 7.55 15.32
C LYS A 26 17.28 6.85 14.56
N TRP A 27 16.96 5.95 13.64
CA TRP A 27 17.94 5.08 12.98
C TRP A 27 18.22 5.44 11.53
N MET A 28 17.42 6.30 10.90
CA MET A 28 17.69 6.74 9.54
C MET A 28 18.94 7.65 9.48
N PRO A 29 19.68 7.63 8.36
CA PRO A 29 20.81 8.53 8.15
C PRO A 29 20.41 10.00 8.21
N ASN A 30 21.30 10.84 8.74
CA ASN A 30 21.11 12.30 8.81
C ASN A 30 21.74 13.05 7.62
N ASP A 31 22.30 12.34 6.64
CA ASP A 31 22.98 12.89 5.46
C ASP A 31 22.00 13.20 4.30
N GLY A 32 20.70 12.97 4.51
CA GLY A 32 19.65 13.19 3.53
C GLY A 32 19.51 12.09 2.47
N SER A 33 20.30 11.00 2.56
CA SER A 33 20.22 9.86 1.64
C SER A 33 18.89 9.10 1.71
N VAL A 34 18.18 9.21 2.84
CA VAL A 34 16.85 8.63 3.04
C VAL A 34 15.90 9.75 3.47
N GLN A 35 14.71 9.77 2.88
CA GLN A 35 13.62 10.67 3.25
C GLN A 35 12.46 9.85 3.82
N PHE A 36 11.82 10.35 4.88
CA PHE A 36 10.67 9.73 5.51
C PHE A 36 9.48 10.69 5.49
N GLU A 37 8.36 10.25 4.93
CA GLU A 37 7.11 11.01 4.88
C GLU A 37 5.98 10.26 5.58
N ASN A 38 5.28 10.93 6.49
CA ASN A 38 4.13 10.37 7.18
C ASN A 38 2.86 10.53 6.35
N LEU A 39 2.43 9.45 5.69
CA LEU A 39 1.24 9.41 4.86
C LEU A 39 -0.02 8.91 5.57
N THR A 40 0.01 8.61 6.87
CA THR A 40 -1.08 7.90 7.58
C THR A 40 -2.47 8.54 7.39
N ASN A 41 -2.54 9.88 7.43
CA ASN A 41 -3.82 10.60 7.29
C ASN A 41 -4.14 11.04 5.85
N SER A 42 -3.25 10.75 4.90
CA SER A 42 -3.45 11.09 3.48
C SER A 42 -4.20 10.00 2.71
N THR A 43 -4.16 8.77 3.21
CA THR A 43 -4.62 7.58 2.48
C THR A 43 -5.49 6.70 3.36
N GLY A 44 -6.72 6.43 2.91
CA GLY A 44 -7.60 5.44 3.53
C GLY A 44 -7.36 4.03 2.99
N VAL A 45 -7.65 3.00 3.79
CA VAL A 45 -7.50 1.60 3.40
C VAL A 45 -8.83 0.88 3.54
N LEU A 46 -9.24 0.17 2.47
CA LEU A 46 -10.39 -0.73 2.47
C LEU A 46 -9.92 -2.16 2.19
N VAL A 47 -10.22 -3.08 3.10
CA VAL A 47 -9.91 -4.50 2.93
C VAL A 47 -11.11 -5.23 2.36
N VAL A 48 -10.92 -5.91 1.24
CA VAL A 48 -11.92 -6.80 0.62
C VAL A 48 -11.41 -8.23 0.69
N SER A 49 -12.10 -9.11 1.42
CA SER A 49 -11.66 -10.49 1.65
C SER A 49 -12.79 -11.49 1.44
N GLY A 50 -12.41 -12.75 1.18
CA GLY A 50 -13.32 -13.87 0.96
C GLY A 50 -13.25 -14.44 -0.46
N PRO A 51 -13.83 -15.63 -0.69
CA PRO A 51 -13.68 -16.38 -1.95
C PRO A 51 -14.27 -15.65 -3.16
N LYS A 52 -15.21 -14.71 -2.94
CA LYS A 52 -15.86 -13.91 -4.00
C LYS A 52 -15.25 -12.51 -4.17
N ALA A 53 -14.17 -12.18 -3.46
CA ALA A 53 -13.55 -10.84 -3.54
C ALA A 53 -13.16 -10.48 -4.98
N ARG A 54 -12.57 -11.43 -5.72
CA ARG A 54 -12.19 -11.22 -7.13
C ARG A 54 -13.39 -10.99 -8.05
N ASP A 55 -14.51 -11.67 -7.80
CA ASP A 55 -15.75 -11.46 -8.58
C ASP A 55 -16.36 -10.09 -8.32
N LEU A 56 -16.21 -9.55 -7.10
CA LEU A 56 -16.58 -8.18 -6.78
C LEU A 56 -15.68 -7.19 -7.53
N MET A 57 -14.36 -7.38 -7.48
CA MET A 57 -13.40 -6.47 -8.15
C MET A 57 -13.67 -6.34 -9.65
N LYS A 58 -14.01 -7.44 -10.34
CA LYS A 58 -14.37 -7.43 -11.78
C LYS A 58 -15.61 -6.59 -12.11
N LYS A 59 -16.49 -6.34 -11.14
CA LYS A 59 -17.69 -5.50 -11.34
C LYS A 59 -17.39 -4.01 -11.22
N VAL A 60 -16.32 -3.66 -10.51
CA VAL A 60 -15.99 -2.27 -10.18
C VAL A 60 -14.70 -1.80 -10.84
N SER A 61 -13.92 -2.67 -11.48
CA SER A 61 -12.67 -2.30 -12.13
C SER A 61 -12.51 -3.03 -13.46
N LYS A 62 -11.84 -2.38 -14.41
CA LYS A 62 -11.48 -2.97 -15.72
C LYS A 62 -10.13 -3.69 -15.68
N ASP A 63 -9.39 -3.59 -14.58
CA ASP A 63 -8.11 -4.26 -14.41
C ASP A 63 -8.25 -5.78 -14.31
N ASP A 64 -7.20 -6.49 -14.72
CA ASP A 64 -7.12 -7.94 -14.57
C ASP A 64 -6.62 -8.33 -13.17
N PHE A 65 -7.44 -9.09 -12.46
CA PHE A 65 -7.17 -9.62 -11.12
C PHE A 65 -6.96 -11.13 -11.11
N SER A 66 -6.79 -11.80 -12.27
CA SER A 66 -6.55 -13.26 -12.34
C SER A 66 -5.33 -13.68 -11.51
N ASN A 67 -5.22 -14.97 -11.17
CA ASN A 67 -4.07 -15.44 -10.38
C ASN A 67 -2.74 -15.31 -11.15
N GLU A 68 -2.79 -15.36 -12.47
CA GLU A 68 -1.63 -15.24 -13.36
C GLU A 68 -1.09 -13.80 -13.37
N ASN A 69 -1.99 -12.82 -13.41
CA ASN A 69 -1.66 -11.40 -13.57
C ASN A 69 -1.66 -10.60 -12.26
N PHE A 70 -2.30 -11.11 -11.20
CA PHE A 70 -2.31 -10.53 -9.86
C PHE A 70 -2.04 -11.61 -8.80
N LYS A 71 -0.75 -11.90 -8.62
CA LYS A 71 -0.24 -12.96 -7.75
C LYS A 71 -0.30 -12.58 -6.28
N TRP A 72 -0.22 -13.58 -5.41
CA TRP A 72 -0.12 -13.36 -3.97
C TRP A 72 1.06 -12.45 -3.61
N LEU A 73 0.85 -11.54 -2.66
CA LEU A 73 1.81 -10.50 -2.23
C LEU A 73 2.34 -9.61 -3.35
N SER A 74 1.59 -9.46 -4.45
CA SER A 74 1.86 -8.44 -5.47
C SER A 74 1.04 -7.17 -5.23
N SER A 75 1.48 -6.07 -5.83
CA SER A 75 0.79 -4.78 -5.80
C SER A 75 0.64 -4.23 -7.21
N LYS A 76 -0.49 -3.58 -7.47
CA LYS A 76 -0.77 -2.95 -8.76
C LYS A 76 -1.61 -1.69 -8.53
N LYS A 77 -1.27 -0.60 -9.22
CA LYS A 77 -2.14 0.58 -9.31
C LYS A 77 -3.30 0.26 -10.25
N VAL A 78 -4.52 0.42 -9.78
CA VAL A 78 -5.76 0.05 -10.49
C VAL A 78 -6.82 1.11 -10.26
N ASP A 79 -7.78 1.19 -11.17
CA ASP A 79 -8.91 2.10 -11.06
C ASP A 79 -10.13 1.36 -10.50
N ILE A 80 -10.77 1.90 -9.46
CA ILE A 80 -11.96 1.33 -8.83
C ILE A 80 -13.15 2.27 -8.99
N GLY A 81 -14.18 1.79 -9.69
CA GLY A 81 -15.40 2.49 -10.03
C GLY A 81 -15.20 3.48 -11.18
N TYR A 82 -16.01 4.54 -11.17
CA TYR A 82 -15.84 5.71 -12.03
C TYR A 82 -15.25 6.89 -11.24
N ALA A 83 -14.64 6.62 -10.09
CA ALA A 83 -13.89 7.65 -9.37
C ALA A 83 -12.69 8.02 -10.25
N PRO A 84 -12.48 9.32 -10.54
CA PRO A 84 -11.32 9.79 -11.30
C PRO A 84 -10.00 9.48 -10.59
#